data_AF-A0A1N7P0B7-F1
#
_entry.id   AF-A0A1N7P0B7-F1
#
_cell.length_a   1.000
_cell.length_b   1.000
_cell.length_c   1.000
_cell.angle_alpha   90.00
_cell.angle_beta   90.00
_cell.angle_gamma   90.00
#
_symmetry.space_group_name_H-M   'P 1'
#
loop_
_entity.id
_entity.type
_entity.pdbx_description
1 polymer ?
#
loop_
_entity_poly.entity_id
_entity_poly.type
_entity_poly.pdbx_seq_one_letter_code
_entity_poly.pdbx_strand_id
1 'polypeptide(L)'
;MSAIPRDLVAEALGVAPDALPPGDLPVARFAERWMGWLRATQSAEAPESHAEFWTFALFGALARHAPDLCLDAVLGCLALATSAEEAALIAAGPLEDVITANGSRVIERIEHEAARSPRFRYALTGVWADGSAGTPLWQRIEAARSGPGLDSGAPLPG
;
A
#
# COMPACT_ATOMS: atom_id res chain seq x y z
N MET A 1 -11.06 -14.11 4.40
CA MET A 1 -9.86 -13.67 3.66
C MET A 1 -10.34 -12.67 2.63
N SER A 2 -9.77 -11.46 2.62
CA SER A 2 -10.15 -10.41 1.65
C SER A 2 -9.67 -10.78 0.25
N ALA A 3 -10.47 -10.46 -0.78
CA ALA A 3 -10.17 -10.77 -2.18
C ALA A 3 -10.55 -9.58 -3.07
N ILE A 4 -9.75 -9.36 -4.10
CA ILE A 4 -9.92 -8.32 -5.10
C ILE A 4 -10.80 -8.87 -6.23
N PRO A 5 -11.95 -8.26 -6.52
CA PRO A 5 -12.85 -8.73 -7.56
C PRO A 5 -12.13 -8.87 -8.91
N ARG A 6 -12.36 -9.99 -9.61
CA ARG A 6 -11.75 -10.24 -10.93
C ARG A 6 -12.02 -9.11 -11.93
N ASP A 7 -13.22 -8.55 -11.91
CA ASP A 7 -13.62 -7.45 -12.80
C ASP A 7 -12.81 -6.17 -12.53
N LEU A 8 -12.50 -5.88 -11.25
CA LEU A 8 -11.64 -4.76 -10.89
C LEU A 8 -10.21 -4.97 -11.39
N VAL A 9 -9.69 -6.20 -11.27
CA VAL A 9 -8.36 -6.54 -11.83
C VAL A 9 -8.36 -6.36 -13.35
N ALA A 10 -9.42 -6.81 -14.03
CA ALA A 10 -9.55 -6.69 -15.48
C ALA A 10 -9.59 -5.22 -15.93
N GLU A 11 -10.41 -4.41 -15.26
CA GLU A 11 -10.51 -2.97 -15.49
C GLU A 11 -9.16 -2.26 -15.27
N ALA A 12 -8.49 -2.54 -14.15
CA ALA A 12 -7.19 -1.95 -13.83
C ALA A 12 -6.10 -2.26 -14.87
N LEU A 13 -6.17 -3.43 -15.51
CA LEU A 13 -5.21 -3.88 -16.51
C LEU A 13 -5.65 -3.59 -17.96
N GLY A 14 -6.86 -3.06 -18.17
CA GLY A 14 -7.40 -2.80 -19.50
C GLY A 14 -7.62 -4.08 -20.33
N VAL A 15 -7.92 -5.20 -19.68
CA VAL A 15 -8.16 -6.50 -20.34
C VAL A 15 -9.58 -6.98 -20.10
N ALA A 16 -10.06 -7.91 -20.93
CA ALA A 16 -11.34 -8.58 -20.67
C ALA A 16 -11.22 -9.49 -19.42
N PRO A 17 -12.26 -9.61 -18.57
CA PRO A 17 -12.24 -10.52 -17.42
C PRO A 17 -11.84 -11.95 -17.80
N ASP A 18 -12.33 -12.44 -18.95
CA ASP A 18 -12.04 -13.78 -19.47
C ASP A 18 -10.57 -14.03 -19.86
N ALA A 19 -9.75 -12.98 -19.97
CA ALA A 19 -8.30 -13.09 -20.15
C ALA A 19 -7.55 -13.38 -18.83
N LEU A 20 -8.20 -13.21 -17.67
CA LEU A 20 -7.64 -13.50 -16.36
C LEU A 20 -7.96 -14.92 -15.90
N PRO A 21 -7.18 -15.51 -14.97
CA PRO A 21 -7.56 -16.74 -14.29
C PRO A 21 -8.95 -16.61 -13.62
N PRO A 22 -9.71 -17.71 -13.51
CA PRO A 22 -11.01 -17.69 -12.86
C PRO A 22 -10.89 -17.40 -11.36
N GLY A 23 -11.88 -16.67 -10.83
CA GLY A 23 -11.99 -16.32 -9.42
C GLY A 23 -11.38 -14.96 -9.06
N ASP A 24 -11.73 -14.46 -7.88
CA ASP A 24 -11.19 -13.22 -7.33
C ASP A 24 -9.74 -13.44 -6.87
N LEU A 25 -8.93 -12.38 -6.95
CA LEU A 25 -7.52 -12.42 -6.56
C LEU A 25 -7.41 -12.26 -5.04
N PRO A 26 -6.92 -13.25 -4.27
CA PRO A 26 -6.76 -13.09 -2.83
C PRO A 26 -5.77 -11.95 -2.51
N VAL A 27 -6.12 -11.07 -1.57
CA VAL A 27 -5.26 -9.93 -1.22
C VAL A 27 -3.87 -10.38 -0.75
N ALA A 28 -3.80 -11.48 0.01
CA ALA A 28 -2.52 -12.04 0.44
C ALA A 28 -1.62 -12.43 -0.75
N ARG A 29 -2.20 -13.08 -1.76
CA ARG A 29 -1.49 -13.44 -2.99
C ARG A 29 -1.06 -12.19 -3.77
N PHE A 30 -1.92 -11.17 -3.81
CA PHE A 30 -1.55 -9.90 -4.44
C PHE A 30 -0.35 -9.25 -3.75
N ALA A 31 -0.37 -9.17 -2.41
CA ALA A 31 0.73 -8.61 -1.61
C ALA A 31 2.05 -9.37 -1.84
N GLU A 32 2.02 -10.71 -1.86
CA GLU A 32 3.20 -11.53 -2.17
C GLU A 32 3.81 -11.20 -3.54
N ARG A 33 2.95 -11.03 -4.56
CA ARG A 33 3.38 -10.74 -5.94
C ARG A 33 3.96 -9.34 -6.06
N TRP A 34 3.32 -8.35 -5.43
CA TRP A 34 3.85 -6.99 -5.42
C TRP A 34 5.17 -6.90 -4.65
N MET A 35 5.30 -7.55 -3.49
CA MET A 35 6.57 -7.60 -2.75
C MET A 35 7.67 -8.28 -3.57
N GLY A 36 7.33 -9.33 -4.33
CA GLY A 36 8.26 -9.98 -5.26
C GLY A 36 8.73 -9.03 -6.37
N TRP A 37 7.81 -8.28 -6.97
CA TRP A 37 8.14 -7.22 -7.93
C TRP A 37 9.04 -6.16 -7.30
N LEU A 38 8.62 -5.58 -6.17
CA LEU A 38 9.34 -4.51 -5.46
C LEU A 38 10.81 -4.89 -5.22
N ARG A 39 11.05 -6.07 -4.65
CA ARG A 39 12.39 -6.58 -4.36
C ARG A 39 13.22 -6.81 -5.62
N ALA A 40 12.58 -7.29 -6.70
CA ALA A 40 13.25 -7.53 -7.96
C ALA A 40 13.58 -6.22 -8.71
N THR A 41 12.86 -5.14 -8.43
CA THR A 41 12.93 -3.91 -9.25
C THR A 41 13.37 -2.66 -8.51
N GLN A 42 13.62 -2.69 -7.19
CA GLN A 42 14.01 -1.51 -6.40
C GLN A 42 15.25 -0.76 -6.92
N SER A 43 16.10 -1.42 -7.71
CA SER A 43 17.28 -0.83 -8.35
C SER A 43 17.31 -1.02 -9.86
N ALA A 44 16.18 -1.41 -10.47
CA ALA A 44 16.09 -1.62 -11.91
C ALA A 44 15.91 -0.27 -12.65
N GLU A 45 16.55 -0.12 -13.81
CA GLU A 45 16.38 1.06 -14.67
C GLU A 45 15.00 1.11 -15.35
N ALA A 46 14.42 -0.07 -15.63
CA ALA A 46 13.13 -0.23 -16.31
C ALA A 46 12.20 -1.20 -15.54
N PRO A 47 11.74 -0.84 -14.33
CA PRO A 47 10.90 -1.69 -13.48
C PRO A 47 9.57 -2.11 -14.15
N GLU A 48 9.10 -1.33 -15.13
CA GLU A 48 7.90 -1.59 -15.93
C GLU A 48 8.03 -2.76 -16.90
N SER A 49 9.26 -3.17 -17.22
CA SER A 49 9.51 -4.34 -18.08
C SER A 49 9.39 -5.67 -17.32
N HIS A 50 9.28 -5.64 -15.99
CA HIS A 50 9.15 -6.85 -15.19
C HIS A 50 7.75 -7.47 -15.33
N ALA A 51 7.67 -8.81 -15.41
CA ALA A 51 6.41 -9.53 -15.63
C ALA A 51 5.34 -9.26 -14.55
N GLU A 52 5.76 -8.84 -13.35
CA GLU A 52 4.87 -8.49 -12.23
C GLU A 52 4.50 -7.00 -12.15
N PHE A 53 4.88 -6.18 -13.14
CA PHE A 53 4.57 -4.74 -13.15
C PHE A 53 3.06 -4.45 -13.08
N TRP A 54 2.22 -5.38 -13.54
CA TRP A 54 0.76 -5.30 -13.38
C TRP A 54 0.33 -5.05 -11.93
N THR A 55 1.12 -5.48 -10.94
CA THR A 55 0.82 -5.27 -9.52
C THR A 55 0.90 -3.80 -9.12
N PHE A 56 1.83 -3.03 -9.71
CA PHE A 56 1.93 -1.59 -9.53
C PHE A 56 0.68 -0.89 -10.07
N ALA A 57 0.27 -1.23 -11.29
CA ALA A 57 -0.94 -0.68 -11.90
C ALA A 57 -2.20 -0.99 -11.07
N LEU A 58 -2.31 -2.23 -10.56
CA LEU A 58 -3.43 -2.63 -9.71
C LEU A 58 -3.45 -1.88 -8.37
N PHE A 59 -2.31 -1.65 -7.73
CA PHE A 59 -2.27 -0.83 -6.50
C PHE A 59 -2.79 0.58 -6.74
N GLY A 60 -2.38 1.23 -7.84
CA GLY A 60 -2.88 2.55 -8.21
C GLY A 60 -4.39 2.55 -8.45
N ALA A 61 -4.95 1.50 -9.06
CA ALA A 61 -6.39 1.36 -9.24
C ALA A 61 -7.13 1.15 -7.91
N LEU A 62 -6.61 0.30 -7.03
CA LEU A 62 -7.18 0.07 -5.69
C LEU A 62 -7.18 1.37 -4.87
N ALA A 63 -6.08 2.11 -4.86
CA ALA A 63 -5.96 3.37 -4.14
C ALA A 63 -7.05 4.37 -4.53
N ARG A 64 -7.44 4.42 -5.82
CA ARG A 64 -8.47 5.32 -6.34
C ARG A 64 -9.89 4.79 -6.16
N HIS A 65 -10.12 3.51 -6.43
CA HIS A 65 -11.47 2.96 -6.63
C HIS A 65 -11.92 2.03 -5.51
N ALA A 66 -10.99 1.37 -4.81
CA ALA A 66 -11.28 0.43 -3.73
C ALA A 66 -10.31 0.64 -2.54
N PRO A 67 -10.38 1.79 -1.85
CA PRO A 67 -9.36 2.18 -0.88
C PRO A 67 -9.27 1.24 0.34
N ASP A 68 -10.37 0.58 0.70
CA ASP A 68 -10.36 -0.47 1.73
C ASP A 68 -9.56 -1.71 1.32
N LEU A 69 -9.69 -2.15 0.06
CA LEU A 69 -8.89 -3.25 -0.47
C LEU A 69 -7.43 -2.84 -0.66
N CYS A 70 -7.17 -1.57 -0.99
CA CYS A 70 -5.82 -1.02 -1.01
C CYS A 70 -5.16 -1.12 0.37
N LEU A 71 -5.87 -0.71 1.42
CA LEU A 71 -5.37 -0.83 2.80
C LEU A 71 -5.15 -2.28 3.23
N ASP A 72 -6.07 -3.21 2.88
CA ASP A 72 -5.85 -4.64 3.11
C ASP A 72 -4.53 -5.11 2.47
N ALA A 73 -4.26 -4.67 1.24
CA ALA A 73 -3.05 -5.04 0.51
C ALA A 73 -1.79 -4.40 1.12
N VAL A 74 -1.84 -3.12 1.52
CA VAL A 74 -0.75 -2.45 2.26
C VAL A 74 -0.40 -3.20 3.54
N LEU A 75 -1.40 -3.57 4.34
CA LEU A 75 -1.19 -4.35 5.57
C LEU A 75 -0.57 -5.72 5.27
N GLY A 76 -1.00 -6.38 4.19
CA GLY A 76 -0.39 -7.61 3.68
C GLY A 76 1.09 -7.44 3.32
N CYS A 77 1.44 -6.36 2.61
CA CYS A 77 2.83 -6.06 2.26
C CYS A 77 3.68 -5.77 3.51
N LEU A 78 3.17 -5.02 4.48
CA LEU A 78 3.87 -4.71 5.74
C LEU A 78 4.10 -5.95 6.62
N ALA A 79 3.20 -6.94 6.55
CA ALA A 79 3.41 -8.23 7.21
C ALA A 79 4.57 -9.02 6.56
N LEU A 80 4.77 -8.86 5.26
CA LEU A 80 5.85 -9.50 4.49
C LEU A 80 7.16 -8.71 4.48
N ALA A 81 7.12 -7.43 4.87
CA ALA A 81 8.30 -6.57 4.91
C ALA A 81 9.31 -7.08 5.95
N THR A 82 10.58 -7.06 5.57
CA THR A 82 11.71 -7.57 6.37
C THR A 82 12.74 -6.49 6.69
N SER A 83 12.62 -5.31 6.09
CA SER A 83 13.54 -4.20 6.28
C SER A 83 12.81 -2.85 6.38
N ALA A 84 13.51 -1.86 6.94
CA ALA A 84 13.05 -0.47 6.94
C ALA A 84 12.90 0.07 5.51
N GLU A 85 13.78 -0.33 4.58
CA GLU A 85 13.73 0.08 3.18
C GLU A 85 12.45 -0.42 2.48
N GLU A 86 12.08 -1.68 2.67
CA GLU A 86 10.83 -2.22 2.13
C GLU A 86 9.61 -1.49 2.71
N ALA A 87 9.62 -1.21 4.01
CA ALA A 87 8.56 -0.44 4.65
C ALA A 87 8.49 1.01 4.13
N ALA A 88 9.63 1.64 3.81
CA ALA A 88 9.69 2.97 3.21
C ALA A 88 9.06 3.00 1.83
N LEU A 89 9.33 1.99 1.00
CA LEU A 89 8.77 1.87 -0.35
C LEU A 89 7.25 1.60 -0.32
N ILE A 90 6.77 0.83 0.66
CA ILE A 90 5.33 0.64 0.89
C ILE A 90 4.69 1.97 1.34
N ALA A 91 5.36 2.72 2.22
CA ALA A 91 4.87 3.99 2.74
C ALA A 91 4.74 5.05 1.64
N ALA A 92 5.83 5.31 0.91
CA ALA A 92 5.90 6.34 -0.13
C ALA A 92 5.17 5.95 -1.44
N GLY A 93 4.79 4.68 -1.59
CA GLY A 93 3.99 4.20 -2.72
C GLY A 93 2.53 3.99 -2.31
N PRO A 94 2.08 2.74 -2.17
CA PRO A 94 0.66 2.43 -2.07
C PRO A 94 -0.06 3.02 -0.84
N LEU A 95 0.64 3.22 0.29
CA LEU A 95 0.03 3.85 1.46
C LEU A 95 -0.19 5.36 1.26
N GLU A 96 0.79 6.05 0.68
CA GLU A 96 0.66 7.45 0.28
C GLU A 96 -0.45 7.63 -0.76
N ASP A 97 -0.45 6.79 -1.81
CA ASP A 97 -1.44 6.85 -2.88
C ASP A 97 -2.88 6.77 -2.35
N VAL A 98 -3.18 5.85 -1.42
CA VAL A 98 -4.53 5.71 -0.87
C VAL A 98 -4.90 6.86 0.07
N ILE A 99 -3.94 7.43 0.80
CA ILE A 99 -4.18 8.60 1.66
C ILE A 99 -4.45 9.84 0.79
N THR A 100 -3.67 10.05 -0.26
CA THR A 100 -3.83 11.17 -1.19
C THR A 100 -5.15 11.06 -1.96
N ALA A 101 -5.48 9.88 -2.48
CA ALA A 101 -6.68 9.70 -3.28
C ALA A 101 -7.97 9.63 -2.45
N ASN A 102 -7.92 8.99 -1.27
CA ASN A 102 -9.13 8.62 -0.52
C ASN A 102 -8.96 8.73 1.01
N GLY A 103 -7.98 9.49 1.52
CA GLY A 103 -7.64 9.55 2.94
C GLY A 103 -8.81 9.88 3.86
N SER A 104 -9.71 10.79 3.45
CA SER A 104 -10.92 11.11 4.22
C SER A 104 -11.88 9.93 4.41
N ARG A 105 -11.92 8.99 3.45
CA ARG A 105 -12.77 7.79 3.52
C ARG A 105 -12.17 6.71 4.41
N VAL A 106 -10.84 6.64 4.50
CA VAL A 106 -10.14 5.57 5.22
C VAL A 106 -9.50 6.00 6.53
N ILE A 107 -9.60 7.27 6.91
CA ILE A 107 -8.90 7.81 8.08
C ILE A 107 -9.25 7.08 9.39
N GLU A 108 -10.52 6.74 9.62
CA GLU A 108 -10.94 6.00 10.82
C GLU A 108 -10.28 4.62 10.88
N ARG A 109 -10.14 3.99 9.72
CA ARG A 109 -9.47 2.70 9.58
C ARG A 109 -7.96 2.81 9.78
N ILE A 110 -7.34 3.86 9.24
CA ILE A 110 -5.92 4.16 9.47
C ILE A 110 -5.64 4.31 10.98
N GLU A 111 -6.45 5.08 11.70
CA GLU A 111 -6.32 5.25 13.14
C GLU A 111 -6.51 3.93 13.90
N HIS A 112 -7.49 3.12 13.49
CA HIS A 112 -7.73 1.80 14.07
C HIS A 112 -6.52 0.86 13.91
N GLU A 113 -5.97 0.76 12.69
CA GLU A 113 -4.83 -0.10 12.41
C GLU A 113 -3.55 0.41 13.07
N ALA A 114 -3.36 1.73 13.10
CA ALA A 114 -2.24 2.37 13.79
C ALA A 114 -2.24 2.02 15.28
N ALA A 115 -3.40 2.07 15.96
CA ALA A 115 -3.49 1.72 17.37
C ALA A 115 -3.08 0.26 17.68
N ARG A 116 -3.12 -0.64 16.68
CA ARG A 116 -2.97 -2.09 16.85
C ARG A 116 -1.68 -2.65 16.26
N SER A 117 -1.09 -1.94 15.30
CA SER A 117 0.08 -2.39 14.56
C SER A 117 1.23 -1.39 14.68
N PRO A 118 2.27 -1.70 15.50
CA PRO A 118 3.49 -0.91 15.53
C PRO A 118 4.13 -0.75 14.15
N ARG A 119 4.09 -1.79 13.30
CA ARG A 119 4.58 -1.73 11.92
C ARG A 119 3.80 -0.74 11.05
N PHE A 120 2.48 -0.68 11.20
CA PHE A 120 1.67 0.27 10.44
C PHE A 120 1.92 1.72 10.90
N ARG A 121 2.02 1.96 12.22
CA ARG A 121 2.44 3.28 12.74
C ARG A 121 3.81 3.70 12.24
N TYR A 122 4.74 2.75 12.23
CA TYR A 122 6.07 2.96 11.68
C TYR A 122 6.01 3.33 10.21
N ALA A 123 5.24 2.61 9.38
CA ALA A 123 5.08 2.93 7.96
C ALA A 123 4.47 4.33 7.73
N LEU A 124 3.50 4.76 8.54
CA LEU A 124 2.91 6.11 8.44
C LEU A 124 3.93 7.25 8.61
N THR A 125 5.08 7.01 9.24
CA THR A 125 6.15 8.02 9.34
C THR A 125 6.88 8.26 8.01
N GLY A 126 6.77 7.33 7.05
CA GLY A 126 7.36 7.44 5.71
C GLY A 126 6.42 8.02 4.65
N VAL A 127 5.19 8.36 5.02
CA VAL A 127 4.20 8.99 4.11
C VAL A 127 4.46 10.50 4.04
N TRP A 128 4.44 11.06 2.84
CA TRP A 128 4.60 12.48 2.59
C TRP A 128 3.25 13.17 2.60
N ALA A 129 3.23 14.41 3.08
CA ALA A 129 1.99 15.17 3.18
C ALA A 129 1.43 15.63 1.82
N ASP A 130 2.26 15.63 0.77
CA ASP A 130 1.98 16.16 -0.57
C ASP A 130 0.95 17.31 -0.63
N GLY A 131 1.33 18.48 -0.11
CA GLY A 131 0.46 19.67 -0.09
C GLY A 131 -0.69 19.64 0.93
N SER A 132 -0.93 18.52 1.61
CA SER A 132 -1.97 18.35 2.64
C SER A 132 -1.51 18.74 4.05
N ALA A 133 -0.29 19.25 4.21
CA ALA A 133 0.25 19.68 5.48
C ALA A 133 -0.67 20.71 6.16
N GLY A 134 -0.96 20.52 7.45
CA GLY A 134 -1.84 21.39 8.23
C GLY A 134 -3.35 21.20 7.99
N THR A 135 -3.75 20.32 7.07
CA THR A 135 -5.17 19.97 6.91
C THR A 135 -5.67 19.12 8.09
N PRO A 136 -6.99 19.10 8.37
CA PRO A 136 -7.55 18.24 9.41
C PRO A 136 -7.29 16.74 9.18
N LEU A 137 -7.26 16.31 7.91
CA LEU A 137 -6.88 14.95 7.55
C LEU A 137 -5.44 14.67 7.97
N TRP A 138 -4.51 15.54 7.57
CA TRP A 138 -3.11 15.35 7.86
C TRP A 138 -2.82 15.38 9.36
N GLN A 139 -3.44 16.27 10.13
CA GLN A 139 -3.32 16.27 11.59
C GLN A 139 -3.69 14.93 12.23
N ARG A 140 -4.68 14.22 11.69
CA ARG A 140 -5.05 12.88 12.15
C ARG A 140 -4.02 11.82 11.75
N ILE A 141 -3.45 11.92 10.54
CA ILE A 141 -2.32 11.09 10.12
C ILE A 141 -1.11 11.33 11.04
N GLU A 142 -0.83 12.59 11.39
CA GLU A 142 0.24 12.97 12.31
C GLU A 142 0.03 12.42 13.72
N ALA A 143 -1.22 12.38 14.19
CA ALA A 143 -1.55 11.77 15.47
C ALA A 143 -1.42 10.23 15.42
N ALA A 144 -1.75 9.62 14.28
CA ALA A 144 -1.67 8.18 14.08
C ALA A 144 -0.21 7.68 13.93
N ARG A 145 0.69 8.50 13.36
CA ARG A 145 2.13 8.22 13.35
C ARG A 145 2.71 8.57 14.73
N SER A 146 3.00 7.56 15.54
CA SER A 146 3.54 7.75 16.89
C SER A 146 4.78 6.89 17.13
N GLY A 147 5.83 7.48 17.69
CA GLY A 147 7.07 6.77 18.06
C GLY A 147 8.18 6.88 17.00
N PRO A 148 9.35 6.24 17.25
CA PRO A 148 10.44 6.21 16.29
C PRO A 148 10.01 5.55 14.97
N GLY A 149 10.29 6.23 13.87
CA GLY A 149 9.87 5.84 12.52
C GLY A 149 11.00 5.79 11.50
N LEU A 150 10.59 5.67 10.24
CA LEU A 150 11.43 5.77 9.05
C LEU A 150 12.20 7.10 9.00
N ASP A 151 11.53 8.19 9.37
CA ASP A 151 12.08 9.54 9.48
C ASP A 151 13.25 9.66 10.48
N SER A 152 13.25 8.82 11.51
CA SER A 152 14.31 8.77 12.54
C SER A 152 15.39 7.71 12.28
N GLY A 153 15.26 6.92 11.20
CA GLY A 153 16.16 5.79 10.92
C GLY A 153 16.00 4.61 11.88
N ALA A 154 14.86 4.51 12.58
CA ALA A 154 14.58 3.40 13.48
C ALA A 154 14.42 2.08 12.69
N PRO A 155 14.77 0.92 13.28
CA PRO A 155 14.56 -0.37 12.62
C PRO A 155 13.07 -0.70 12.51
N LEU A 156 12.71 -1.53 11.51
CA LEU A 156 11.35 -2.05 11.36
C LEU A 156 10.92 -2.80 12.64
N PRO A 157 9.75 -2.47 13.23
CA PRO A 157 9.24 -3.19 14.40
C PRO A 157 8.97 -4.67 14.12
N GLY A 158 9.17 -5.50 15.16
CA GLY A 158 8.83 -6.92 15.15
C GLY A 158 7.41 -7.20 14.68
#